data_AF-S3IPV0-F1
#
_entry.id   AF-S3IPV0-F1
#
_cell.length_a   1.000
_cell.length_b   1.000
_cell.length_c   1.000
_cell.angle_alpha   90.00
_cell.angle_beta   90.00
_cell.angle_gamma   90.00
#
_symmetry.space_group_name_H-M   'P 1'
#
loop_
_entity.id
_entity.type
_entity.pdbx_description
1 polymer ?
#
loop_
_entity_poly.entity_id
_entity_poly.type
_entity_poly.pdbx_seq_one_letter_code
_entity_poly.pdbx_strand_id
1 'polypeptide(L)'
;MLTLTLAEALLDGVKTVVKSHDLPPVSAVVLDAGGHLTAFARMDGTFLATIDIAMQKARTAVLFQANSGDVGANLHPNGPAYSLENSNGGLVGIDGGVPLRNAQGVVIGALGISGATKEQDGQIAALTVEAVMGAPA
;
A
#
# COMPACT_ATOMS: atom_id res chain seq x y z
N MET A 1 15.83 -4.49 6.48
CA MET A 1 15.37 -5.13 5.23
C MET A 1 14.05 -5.81 5.52
N LEU A 2 13.08 -5.75 4.60
CA LEU A 2 11.83 -6.50 4.69
C LEU A 2 12.12 -8.00 4.52
N THR A 3 11.60 -8.84 5.40
CA THR A 3 11.68 -10.31 5.26
C THR A 3 10.39 -10.85 4.65
N LEU A 4 10.46 -12.02 4.01
CA LEU A 4 9.25 -12.71 3.53
C LEU A 4 8.28 -12.99 4.68
N THR A 5 8.78 -13.42 5.84
CA THR A 5 7.96 -13.64 7.05
C THR A 5 7.19 -12.40 7.48
N LEU A 6 7.81 -11.22 7.43
CA LEU A 6 7.12 -9.96 7.74
C LEU A 6 6.09 -9.62 6.65
N ALA A 7 6.42 -9.85 5.37
CA ALA A 7 5.49 -9.63 4.27
C ALA A 7 4.24 -10.53 4.38
N GLU A 8 4.42 -11.81 4.72
CA GLU A 8 3.32 -12.76 4.96
C GLU A 8 2.48 -12.33 6.17
N ALA A 9 3.12 -11.90 7.27
CA ALA A 9 2.42 -11.38 8.44
C ALA A 9 1.58 -10.14 8.12
N LEU A 10 2.06 -9.26 7.24
CA LEU A 10 1.28 -8.11 6.75
C LEU A 10 0.05 -8.56 5.95
N LEU A 11 0.18 -9.56 5.07
CA LEU A 11 -0.96 -10.09 4.32
C LEU A 11 -2.02 -10.72 5.25
N ASP A 12 -1.59 -11.43 6.29
CA ASP A 12 -2.50 -11.98 7.30
C ASP A 12 -3.13 -10.89 8.18
N GLY A 13 -2.37 -9.83 8.46
CA GLY A 13 -2.87 -8.62 9.10
C GLY A 13 -3.98 -7.96 8.29
N VAL A 14 -3.82 -7.81 6.96
CA VAL A 14 -4.88 -7.28 6.08
C VAL A 14 -6.16 -8.11 6.20
N LYS A 15 -6.06 -9.45 6.12
CA LYS A 15 -7.23 -10.33 6.24
C LYS A 15 -7.94 -10.14 7.58
N THR A 16 -7.16 -9.97 8.65
CA THR A 16 -7.66 -9.76 10.01
C THR A 16 -8.37 -8.41 10.14
N VAL A 17 -7.78 -7.34 9.63
CA VAL A 17 -8.37 -5.99 9.65
C VAL A 17 -9.65 -5.95 8.84
N VAL A 18 -9.63 -6.48 7.60
CA VAL A 18 -10.83 -6.53 6.74
C VAL A 18 -11.99 -7.23 7.45
N LYS A 19 -11.72 -8.39 8.06
CA LYS A 19 -12.73 -9.16 8.77
C LYS A 19 -13.23 -8.48 10.05
N SER A 20 -12.33 -7.92 10.86
CA SER A 20 -12.68 -7.35 12.17
C SER A 20 -13.38 -6.00 12.07
N HIS A 21 -13.21 -5.28 10.96
CA HIS A 21 -13.84 -3.99 10.71
C HIS A 21 -15.01 -4.05 9.71
N ASP A 22 -15.42 -5.25 9.28
CA ASP A 22 -16.51 -5.47 8.31
C ASP A 22 -16.31 -4.68 7.01
N LEU A 23 -15.08 -4.73 6.47
CA LEU A 23 -14.67 -4.01 5.27
C LEU A 23 -14.79 -4.89 4.01
N PRO A 24 -14.92 -4.29 2.81
CA PRO A 24 -14.94 -5.04 1.56
C PRO A 24 -13.68 -5.89 1.31
N PRO A 25 -13.76 -6.97 0.52
CA PRO A 25 -12.59 -7.76 0.13
C PRO A 25 -11.63 -6.96 -0.76
N VAL A 26 -10.32 -7.09 -0.51
CA VAL A 26 -9.26 -6.33 -1.19
C VAL A 26 -8.18 -7.22 -1.78
N SER A 27 -7.38 -6.66 -2.69
CA SER A 27 -6.03 -7.12 -3.00
C SER A 27 -5.01 -6.39 -2.12
N ALA A 28 -4.00 -7.12 -1.67
CA ALA A 28 -2.87 -6.61 -0.89
C ALA A 28 -1.55 -6.98 -1.53
N VAL A 29 -0.66 -6.00 -1.69
CA VAL A 29 0.68 -6.14 -2.27
C VAL A 29 1.70 -5.66 -1.25
N VAL A 30 2.78 -6.42 -1.06
CA VAL A 30 3.95 -6.00 -0.29
C VAL A 30 5.16 -5.93 -1.22
N LEU A 31 5.79 -4.76 -1.27
CA LEU A 31 7.04 -4.52 -2.01
C LEU A 31 8.22 -4.36 -1.04
N ASP A 32 9.41 -4.79 -1.46
CA ASP A 32 10.66 -4.45 -0.77
C ASP A 32 11.07 -2.99 -1.02
N ALA A 33 12.15 -2.54 -0.37
CA ALA A 33 12.66 -1.17 -0.52
C ALA A 33 13.12 -0.81 -1.94
N GLY A 34 13.38 -1.80 -2.81
CA GLY A 34 13.69 -1.61 -4.23
C GLY A 34 12.45 -1.49 -5.12
N GLY A 35 11.25 -1.67 -4.56
CA GLY A 35 10.00 -1.70 -5.31
C GLY A 35 9.72 -3.03 -5.99
N HIS A 36 10.36 -4.11 -5.55
CA HIS A 36 10.14 -5.45 -6.08
C HIS A 36 9.09 -6.21 -5.25
N LEU A 37 8.27 -6.98 -5.95
CA LEU A 37 7.21 -7.77 -5.33
C LEU A 37 7.79 -8.81 -4.38
N THR A 38 7.39 -8.73 -3.10
CA THR A 38 7.76 -9.71 -2.07
C THR A 38 6.61 -10.67 -1.78
N ALA A 39 5.40 -10.15 -1.62
CA ALA A 39 4.22 -10.97 -1.34
C ALA A 39 2.95 -10.32 -1.90
N PHE A 40 1.95 -11.14 -2.23
CA PHE A 40 0.67 -10.70 -2.77
C PHE A 40 -0.47 -11.63 -2.35
N ALA A 41 -1.63 -11.07 -2.05
CA ALA A 41 -2.87 -11.81 -1.89
C ALA A 41 -4.05 -11.06 -2.53
N ARG A 42 -4.96 -11.82 -3.16
CA ARG A 42 -6.25 -11.32 -3.64
C ARG A 42 -7.35 -12.03 -2.87
N MET A 43 -8.17 -11.28 -2.13
CA MET A 43 -9.33 -11.86 -1.45
C MET A 43 -10.43 -12.21 -2.45
N ASP A 44 -11.17 -13.27 -2.15
CA ASP A 44 -12.30 -13.69 -2.97
C ASP A 44 -13.38 -12.59 -3.01
N GLY A 45 -14.01 -12.42 -4.18
CA GLY A 45 -15.06 -11.42 -4.38
C GLY A 45 -14.58 -9.97 -4.60
N THR A 46 -13.26 -9.71 -4.63
CA THR A 46 -12.74 -8.38 -4.98
C THR A 46 -12.74 -8.13 -6.50
N PHE A 47 -12.63 -6.86 -6.93
CA PHE A 47 -12.58 -6.51 -8.36
C PHE A 47 -11.28 -6.95 -9.02
N LEU A 48 -11.35 -7.30 -10.32
CA LEU A 48 -10.17 -7.76 -11.08
C LEU A 48 -9.06 -6.71 -11.20
N ALA A 49 -9.43 -5.43 -11.28
CA ALA A 49 -8.48 -4.32 -11.43
C ALA A 49 -7.60 -4.07 -10.19
N THR A 50 -7.99 -4.62 -9.04
CA THR A 50 -7.34 -4.32 -7.75
C THR A 50 -5.89 -4.80 -7.65
N ILE A 51 -5.52 -5.82 -8.42
CA ILE A 51 -4.15 -6.36 -8.43
C ILE A 51 -3.15 -5.28 -8.86
N ASP A 52 -3.40 -4.69 -10.02
CA ASP A 52 -2.53 -3.67 -10.61
C ASP A 52 -2.61 -2.36 -9.83
N ILE A 53 -3.81 -1.96 -9.39
CA ILE A 53 -3.99 -0.74 -8.59
C ILE A 53 -3.25 -0.85 -7.24
N ALA A 54 -3.35 -1.99 -6.53
CA ALA A 54 -2.62 -2.20 -5.27
C ALA A 54 -1.10 -2.18 -5.49
N MET A 55 -0.62 -2.79 -6.59
CA MET A 55 0.80 -2.77 -6.98
C MET A 55 1.29 -1.33 -7.22
N GLN A 56 0.54 -0.52 -7.96
CA GLN A 56 0.91 0.85 -8.27
C GLN A 56 0.83 1.75 -7.03
N LYS A 57 -0.15 1.57 -6.14
CA LYS A 57 -0.20 2.28 -4.84
C LYS A 57 1.02 1.96 -3.97
N ALA A 58 1.39 0.68 -3.84
CA ALA A 58 2.61 0.28 -3.11
C ALA A 58 3.88 0.86 -3.75
N ARG A 59 3.96 0.85 -5.09
CA ARG A 59 5.07 1.44 -5.85
C ARG A 59 5.19 2.94 -5.62
N THR A 60 4.08 3.69 -5.68
CA THR A 60 4.05 5.10 -5.31
C THR A 60 4.60 5.27 -3.88
N ALA A 61 4.14 4.45 -2.94
CA ALA A 61 4.52 4.63 -1.54
C ALA A 61 6.00 4.37 -1.26
N VAL A 62 6.58 3.32 -1.86
CA VAL A 62 8.00 3.00 -1.63
C VAL A 62 8.95 3.95 -2.35
N LEU A 63 8.64 4.34 -3.59
CA LEU A 63 9.53 5.20 -4.38
C LEU A 63 9.61 6.63 -3.85
N PHE A 64 8.50 7.13 -3.29
CA PHE A 64 8.43 8.47 -2.70
C PHE A 64 8.55 8.47 -1.17
N GLN A 65 8.63 7.28 -0.55
CA GLN A 65 8.69 7.11 0.90
C GLN A 65 7.58 7.85 1.67
N ALA A 66 6.40 7.94 1.07
CA ALA A 66 5.23 8.68 1.58
C ALA A 66 3.96 7.89 1.26
N ASN A 67 2.82 8.23 1.86
CA ASN A 67 1.58 7.54 1.50
C ASN A 67 1.18 7.89 0.07
N SER A 68 0.60 6.94 -0.66
CA SER A 68 0.25 7.14 -2.07
C SER A 68 -0.74 8.30 -2.29
N GLY A 69 -1.67 8.52 -1.37
CA GLY A 69 -2.58 9.67 -1.41
C GLY A 69 -1.87 11.02 -1.24
N ASP A 70 -0.91 11.11 -0.32
CA ASP A 70 -0.11 12.32 -0.09
C ASP A 70 0.72 12.68 -1.34
N VAL A 71 1.30 11.68 -1.99
CA VAL A 71 2.01 11.87 -3.27
C VAL A 71 1.02 12.34 -4.34
N GLY A 72 -0.16 11.73 -4.41
CA GLY A 72 -1.23 12.05 -5.35
C GLY A 72 -1.71 13.50 -5.32
N ALA A 73 -1.60 14.17 -4.18
CA ALA A 73 -1.87 15.61 -4.06
C ALA A 73 -0.98 16.48 -4.98
N ASN A 74 0.10 15.92 -5.54
CA ASN A 74 0.98 16.61 -6.47
C ASN A 74 0.81 16.20 -7.94
N LEU A 75 0.11 15.09 -8.21
CA LEU A 75 0.06 14.43 -9.53
C LEU A 75 -1.16 14.85 -10.39
N HIS A 76 -2.00 15.76 -9.91
CA HIS A 76 -3.22 16.20 -10.61
C HIS A 76 -2.93 17.32 -11.63
N PRO A 77 -3.86 17.65 -12.57
CA PRO A 77 -3.65 18.64 -13.64
C PRO A 77 -3.18 20.05 -13.22
N ASN A 78 -3.40 20.43 -11.97
CA ASN A 78 -2.99 21.72 -11.41
C ASN A 78 -1.87 21.58 -10.36
N GLY A 79 -1.34 20.35 -10.19
CA GLY A 79 -0.31 20.03 -9.22
C GLY A 79 1.09 20.27 -9.78
N PRO A 80 2.09 20.44 -8.90
CA PRO A 80 3.47 20.75 -9.30
C PRO A 80 4.16 19.61 -10.07
N ALA A 81 3.63 18.39 -10.02
CA ALA A 81 4.19 17.20 -10.65
C ALA A 81 3.17 16.49 -11.56
N TYR A 82 2.28 17.26 -12.20
CA TYR A 82 1.33 16.71 -13.16
C TYR A 82 2.03 15.86 -14.23
N SER A 83 1.41 14.73 -14.60
CA SER A 83 1.93 13.73 -15.55
C SER A 83 3.04 12.83 -15.02
N LEU A 84 3.58 13.07 -13.82
CA LEU A 84 4.58 12.19 -13.21
C LEU A 84 4.00 10.80 -12.90
N GLU A 85 2.68 10.66 -12.79
CA GLU A 85 1.98 9.38 -12.67
C GLU A 85 2.26 8.41 -13.84
N ASN A 86 2.69 8.92 -14.99
CA ASN A 86 3.08 8.11 -16.14
C ASN A 86 4.51 7.54 -16.04
N SER A 87 5.28 7.96 -15.04
CA SER A 87 6.63 7.44 -14.79
C SER A 87 6.61 6.06 -14.13
N ASN A 88 7.76 5.39 -14.05
CA ASN A 88 7.94 4.16 -13.26
C ASN A 88 6.96 3.02 -13.62
N GLY A 89 6.47 2.98 -14.87
CA GLY A 89 5.51 1.98 -15.32
C GLY A 89 4.09 2.20 -14.79
N GLY A 90 3.77 3.41 -14.34
CA GLY A 90 2.47 3.77 -13.77
C GLY A 90 2.55 3.92 -12.25
N LEU A 91 2.09 5.07 -11.76
CA LEU A 91 1.90 5.37 -10.35
C LEU A 91 0.43 5.68 -10.10
N VAL A 92 -0.06 5.26 -8.94
CA VAL A 92 -1.40 5.59 -8.47
C VAL A 92 -1.29 6.48 -7.24
N GLY A 93 -1.85 7.68 -7.35
CA GLY A 93 -1.85 8.73 -6.32
C GLY A 93 -3.15 8.80 -5.51
N ILE A 94 -3.66 7.67 -5.05
CA ILE A 94 -4.84 7.60 -4.17
C ILE A 94 -4.53 6.73 -2.96
N ASP A 95 -5.22 6.96 -1.84
CA ASP A 95 -5.00 6.26 -0.56
C ASP A 95 -5.03 4.73 -0.69
N GLY A 96 -4.18 4.08 0.11
CA GLY A 96 -4.05 2.61 0.18
C GLY A 96 -2.61 2.11 0.02
N GLY A 97 -1.66 2.94 -0.39
CA GLY A 97 -0.23 2.66 -0.35
C GLY A 97 0.43 3.34 0.84
N VAL A 98 1.13 2.58 1.68
CA VAL A 98 1.85 3.09 2.85
C VAL A 98 3.29 2.56 2.90
N PRO A 99 4.29 3.39 3.24
CA PRO A 99 5.66 2.93 3.42
C PRO A 99 5.80 2.12 4.71
N LEU A 100 6.55 1.03 4.65
CA LEU A 100 6.88 0.19 5.81
C LEU A 100 8.21 0.67 6.39
N ARG A 101 8.19 1.18 7.63
CA ARG A 101 9.38 1.71 8.31
C ARG A 101 9.82 0.77 9.41
N ASN A 102 11.13 0.56 9.55
CA ASN A 102 11.68 -0.16 10.70
C ASN A 102 11.74 0.75 11.94
N ALA A 103 12.19 0.21 13.08
CA ALA A 103 12.32 0.95 14.34
C ALA A 103 13.30 2.14 14.28
N GLN A 104 14.14 2.22 13.25
CA GLN A 104 15.04 3.36 13.00
C GLN A 104 14.44 4.39 12.03
N GLY A 105 13.17 4.24 11.63
CA GLY A 105 12.48 5.12 10.69
C GLY A 105 12.85 4.88 9.21
N VAL A 106 13.69 3.89 8.92
CA VAL A 106 14.15 3.57 7.56
C VAL A 106 13.04 2.81 6.81
N VAL A 107 12.71 3.26 5.60
CA VAL A 107 11.79 2.54 4.71
C VAL A 107 12.43 1.23 4.26
N ILE A 108 11.78 0.12 4.61
CA ILE A 108 12.20 -1.24 4.24
C ILE A 108 11.31 -1.86 3.15
N GLY A 109 10.22 -1.21 2.79
CA GLY A 109 9.26 -1.66 1.78
C GLY A 109 7.99 -0.80 1.76
N ALA A 110 6.93 -1.29 1.13
CA ALA A 110 5.60 -0.69 1.18
C ALA A 110 4.49 -1.74 1.15
N LEU A 111 3.35 -1.41 1.75
CA LEU A 111 2.09 -2.15 1.64
C LEU A 111 1.12 -1.35 0.74
N GLY A 112 0.49 -2.01 -0.22
CA GLY A 112 -0.54 -1.46 -1.09
C GLY A 112 -1.84 -2.23 -1.01
N ILE A 113 -2.96 -1.53 -0.84
CA ILE A 113 -4.31 -2.08 -0.72
C ILE A 113 -5.22 -1.52 -1.81
N SER A 114 -6.03 -2.38 -2.42
CA SER A 114 -7.08 -1.95 -3.33
C SER A 114 -8.29 -2.87 -3.31
N GLY A 115 -9.49 -2.31 -3.25
CA GLY A 115 -10.74 -3.05 -3.43
C GLY A 115 -11.93 -2.44 -2.71
N ALA A 116 -11.68 -1.54 -1.76
CA ALA A 116 -12.69 -0.76 -1.05
C ALA A 116 -12.71 0.70 -1.56
N THR A 117 -13.37 1.62 -0.83
CA THR A 117 -13.18 3.06 -1.12
C THR A 117 -11.74 3.49 -0.82
N LYS A 118 -11.28 4.62 -1.35
CA LYS A 118 -9.90 5.07 -1.10
C LYS A 118 -9.62 5.25 0.40
N GLU A 119 -10.59 5.78 1.16
CA GLU A 119 -10.48 5.98 2.60
C GLU A 119 -10.37 4.65 3.33
N GLN A 120 -11.16 3.65 2.92
CA GLN A 120 -11.12 2.30 3.48
C GLN A 120 -9.83 1.57 3.13
N ASP A 121 -9.35 1.68 1.89
CA ASP A 121 -8.05 1.11 1.48
C ASP A 121 -6.91 1.70 2.34
N GLY A 122 -6.91 3.03 2.54
CA GLY A 122 -5.97 3.72 3.42
C GLY A 122 -6.07 3.27 4.87
N GLN A 123 -7.30 3.14 5.39
CA GLN A 123 -7.57 2.65 6.74
C GLN A 123 -7.06 1.21 6.93
N ILE A 124 -7.32 0.30 5.99
CA ILE A 124 -6.85 -1.09 6.04
C ILE A 124 -5.32 -1.13 6.09
N ALA A 125 -4.66 -0.35 5.24
CA ALA A 125 -3.21 -0.29 5.20
C ALA A 125 -2.63 0.22 6.53
N ALA A 126 -3.15 1.32 7.05
CA ALA A 126 -2.67 1.93 8.30
C ALA A 126 -2.87 1.00 9.51
N LEU A 127 -4.09 0.47 9.70
CA LEU A 127 -4.40 -0.43 10.81
C LEU A 127 -3.59 -1.73 10.74
N THR A 128 -3.34 -2.23 9.53
CA THR A 128 -2.51 -3.43 9.33
C THR A 128 -1.07 -3.18 9.75
N VAL A 129 -0.48 -2.05 9.33
CA VAL A 129 0.89 -1.69 9.72
C VAL A 129 0.97 -1.49 11.22
N GLU A 130 0.02 -0.78 11.83
CA GLU A 130 -0.03 -0.60 13.28
C GLU A 130 -0.13 -1.94 14.03
N ALA A 131 -1.02 -2.83 13.60
CA ALA A 131 -1.23 -4.12 14.25
C ALA A 131 -0.02 -5.09 14.12
N VAL A 132 0.69 -5.06 12.99
CA VAL A 132 1.78 -6.01 12.70
C VAL A 132 3.15 -5.48 13.09
N MET A 133 3.36 -4.17 12.94
CA MET A 133 4.67 -3.52 13.12
C MET A 133 4.71 -2.54 14.30
N GLY A 134 3.57 -2.24 14.91
CA GLY A 134 3.43 -1.20 15.94
C GLY A 134 3.16 0.18 15.34
N ALA A 135 2.78 1.13 16.20
CA ALA A 135 2.55 2.50 15.78
C ALA A 135 3.84 3.15 15.22
N PRO A 136 3.75 3.93 14.13
CA PRO A 136 4.89 4.72 13.68
C PRO A 136 5.27 5.73 14.77
N ALA A 137 6.57 5.79 15.09
CA ALA A 137 7.13 6.78 16.02
C ALA A 137 7.06 8.20 15.43
#